data_AF-A0A523XVJ8-F1
#
_entry.id   AF-A0A523XVJ8-F1
#
_cell.length_a   1.000
_cell.length_b   1.000
_cell.length_c   1.000
_cell.angle_alpha   90.00
_cell.angle_beta   90.00
_cell.angle_gamma   90.00
#
_symmetry.space_group_name_H-M   'P 1'
#
loop_
_entity.id
_entity.type
_entity.pdbx_description
1 polymer ?
#
loop_
_entity_poly.entity_id
_entity_poly.type
_entity_poly.pdbx_seq_one_letter_code
_entity_poly.pdbx_strand_id
1 'polypeptide(L)' 'MKIVMDFRKYDGVIGGVERAVIQITDCVARQGHEVVLLPKENRLDEVKAEFEGVPNLKFMPLDVHTHVMSAKNAYLDSV' A
#
# COMPACT_ATOMS: atom_id res chain seq x y z
N MET A 1 1.17 -3.89 -19.70
CA MET A 1 1.46 -2.47 -19.39
C MET A 1 2.16 -2.40 -18.05
N LYS A 2 2.92 -1.33 -17.78
CA LYS A 2 3.56 -1.10 -16.49
C LYS A 2 2.70 -0.13 -15.68
N ILE A 3 2.27 -0.54 -14.49
CA ILE A 3 1.39 0.24 -13.61
C ILE A 3 2.17 0.59 -12.36
N VAL A 4 2.18 1.87 -11.99
CA VAL A 4 2.76 2.33 -10.72
C VAL A 4 1.61 2.55 -9.75
N MET A 5 1.67 1.90 -8.60
CA MET A 5 0.62 1.95 -7.59
C MET A 5 1.18 2.52 -6.29
N ASP A 6 0.60 3.61 -5.81
CA ASP A 6 1.01 4.22 -4.54
C ASP A 6 0.37 3.47 -3.37
N PHE A 7 1.21 2.99 -2.44
CA PHE A 7 0.76 2.33 -1.22
C PHE A 7 1.39 2.95 0.04
N ARG A 8 1.94 4.17 -0.08
CA ARG A 8 2.56 4.88 1.05
C ARG A 8 1.55 5.28 2.12
N LYS A 9 0.24 5.34 1.80
CA LYS A 9 -0.80 5.64 2.78
C LYS A 9 -0.92 4.55 3.85
N TYR A 10 -0.51 3.31 3.54
CA TYR A 10 -0.51 2.23 4.50
C TYR A 10 0.33 2.59 5.73
N ASP A 11 -0.26 2.36 6.90
CA ASP A 11 0.36 2.70 8.19
C ASP A 11 0.21 1.58 9.23
N GLY A 12 0.07 0.34 8.75
CA GLY A 12 -0.11 -0.86 9.58
C GLY A 12 -1.58 -1.27 9.78
N VAL A 13 -2.53 -0.55 9.16
CA VAL A 13 -3.96 -0.86 9.22
C VAL A 13 -4.50 -1.05 7.81
N ILE A 14 -5.22 -2.16 7.62
CA ILE A 14 -5.94 -2.46 6.39
C ILE A 14 -7.38 -1.98 6.51
N GLY A 15 -7.65 -0.80 5.95
CA GLY A 15 -8.99 -0.24 5.79
C GLY A 15 -9.61 -0.59 4.44
N GLY A 16 -10.73 0.06 4.12
CA GLY A 16 -11.43 -0.15 2.84
C GLY A 16 -10.60 0.27 1.62
N VAL A 17 -9.82 1.35 1.74
CA VAL A 17 -8.96 1.85 0.65
C VAL A 17 -7.81 0.89 0.39
N GLU A 18 -7.15 0.42 1.45
CA GLU A 18 -6.01 -0.49 1.36
C GLU A 18 -6.45 -1.84 0.76
N ARG A 19 -7.61 -2.35 1.18
CA ARG A 19 -8.23 -3.56 0.57
C ARG A 19 -8.49 -3.38 -0.92
N ALA A 20 -9.04 -2.25 -1.32
CA ALA A 20 -9.29 -1.98 -2.74
C ALA A 20 -7.98 -1.96 -3.54
N VAL A 21 -6.92 -1.32 -3.03
CA VAL A 21 -5.62 -1.30 -3.73
C VAL A 21 -5.02 -2.70 -3.83
N ILE A 22 -5.10 -3.53 -2.78
CA ILE A 22 -4.64 -4.93 -2.81
C ILE A 22 -5.39 -5.71 -3.90
N GLN A 23 -6.72 -5.63 -3.91
CA GLN A 23 -7.56 -6.35 -4.88
C GLN A 23 -7.32 -5.90 -6.32
N ILE A 24 -7.22 -4.59 -6.55
CA ILE A 24 -6.93 -4.03 -7.87
C ILE A 24 -5.56 -4.50 -8.34
N THR A 25 -4.56 -4.44 -7.47
CA THR A 25 -3.19 -4.85 -7.78
C THR A 25 -3.11 -6.34 -8.14
N ASP A 26 -3.73 -7.22 -7.34
CA ASP A 26 -3.77 -8.65 -7.63
C ASP A 26 -4.48 -8.92 -8.98
N CYS A 27 -5.61 -8.27 -9.21
CA CYS A 27 -6.37 -8.42 -10.46
C CYS A 27 -5.53 -8.04 -11.69
N VAL A 28 -4.93 -6.84 -11.70
CA VAL A 28 -4.17 -6.37 -12.86
C VAL A 28 -2.87 -7.17 -13.05
N ALA A 29 -2.25 -7.60 -11.97
CA ALA A 29 -1.01 -8.36 -12.05
C ALA A 29 -1.25 -9.78 -12.58
N ARG A 30 -2.38 -10.41 -12.21
CA ARG A 30 -2.85 -11.69 -12.79
C ARG A 30 -3.27 -11.58 -14.24
N GLN A 31 -3.70 -10.40 -14.70
CA GLN A 31 -3.92 -10.12 -16.12
C GLN A 31 -2.61 -9.97 -16.92
N GLY A 32 -1.46 -10.18 -16.29
CA GLY A 32 -0.14 -10.12 -16.95
C GLY A 32 0.44 -8.71 -17.04
N HIS A 33 -0.11 -7.74 -16.28
CA HIS A 33 0.50 -6.42 -16.17
C HIS A 33 1.62 -6.43 -15.12
N GLU A 34 2.69 -5.66 -15.36
CA GLU A 34 3.73 -5.45 -14.37
C GLU A 34 3.29 -4.33 -13.43
N VAL A 35 3.26 -4.59 -12.13
CA VAL A 35 2.92 -3.59 -11.12
C VAL A 35 4.16 -3.24 -10.31
N VAL A 36 4.42 -1.94 -10.15
CA VAL A 36 5.41 -1.41 -9.22
C VAL A 36 4.66 -0.75 -8.07
N LEU A 37 4.69 -1.39 -6.92
CA LEU A 37 4.08 -0.90 -5.69
C LEU A 37 5.07 0.01 -4.95
N LEU A 38 4.59 1.16 -4.46
CA LEU A 38 5.38 2.13 -3.71
C LEU A 38 4.99 2.11 -2.22
N PRO A 39 5.60 1.24 -1.38
CA PRO A 39 5.41 1.29 0.06
C PRO A 39 6.35 2.30 0.74
N LYS A 40 6.07 2.63 2.00
CA LYS A 40 7.08 3.25 2.88
C LYS A 40 8.18 2.23 3.17
N GLU A 41 9.43 2.69 3.24
CA GLU A 41 10.58 1.81 3.52
C GLU A 41 10.45 1.08 4.86
N ASN A 42 10.03 1.78 5.92
CA ASN A 42 9.84 1.22 7.26
C ASN A 42 8.67 0.23 7.40
N ARG A 43 7.85 0.05 6.35
CA ARG A 43 6.70 -0.88 6.33
C ARG A 43 6.84 -1.93 5.22
N LEU A 44 7.99 -2.02 4.56
CA LEU A 44 8.17 -2.87 3.38
C LEU A 44 7.80 -4.34 3.65
N ASP A 45 8.22 -4.89 4.77
CA ASP A 45 7.99 -6.31 5.07
C ASP A 45 6.53 -6.63 5.40
N GLU A 46 5.84 -5.72 6.09
CA GLU A 46 4.38 -5.82 6.30
C GLU A 46 3.64 -5.80 4.97
N VAL A 47 4.01 -4.86 4.08
CA VAL A 47 3.39 -4.76 2.76
C VAL A 47 3.72 -5.99 1.90
N LYS A 48 4.92 -6.56 1.98
CA LYS A 48 5.22 -7.81 1.26
C LYS A 48 4.33 -8.97 1.71
N ALA A 49 4.04 -9.07 3.01
CA ALA A 49 3.15 -10.10 3.54
C ALA A 49 1.71 -9.93 3.02
N GLU A 50 1.20 -8.71 2.94
CA GLU A 50 -0.15 -8.42 2.41
C GLU A 50 -0.32 -8.77 0.92
N PHE A 51 0.77 -8.80 0.17
CA PHE A 51 0.78 -9.10 -1.27
C PHE A 51 1.45 -10.45 -1.59
N GLU A 52 1.54 -11.35 -0.62
CA GLU A 52 2.09 -12.69 -0.82
C GLU A 52 1.29 -13.45 -1.91
N GLY A 53 2.02 -14.05 -2.86
CA GLY A 53 1.41 -14.80 -3.96
C GLY A 53 0.86 -13.96 -5.13
N VAL A 54 1.01 -12.63 -5.10
CA VAL A 54 0.68 -11.77 -6.25
C VAL A 54 1.81 -11.87 -7.30
N PRO A 55 1.52 -12.36 -8.53
CA PRO A 55 2.54 -12.45 -9.59
C PRO A 55 2.88 -11.07 -10.15
N ASN A 56 3.96 -10.94 -10.92
CA ASN A 56 4.30 -9.71 -11.68
C ASN A 56 4.37 -8.40 -10.85
N LEU A 57 4.56 -8.52 -9.53
CA LEU A 57 4.65 -7.41 -8.59
C LEU A 57 6.11 -7.11 -8.25
N LYS A 58 6.48 -5.84 -8.28
CA LYS A 58 7.76 -5.32 -7.79
C LYS A 58 7.50 -4.30 -6.71
N PHE A 59 8.39 -4.25 -5.71
CA PHE A 59 8.34 -3.25 -4.65
C PHE A 59 9.44 -2.23 -4.88
N MET A 60 9.08 -0.95 -4.83
CA MET A 60 10.03 0.16 -4.80
C MET A 60 9.78 0.98 -3.54
N PRO A 61 10.40 0.61 -2.40
CA PRO A 61 10.22 1.33 -1.15
C PRO A 61 10.73 2.76 -1.29
N LEU A 62 10.07 3.68 -0.60
CA LEU A 62 10.43 5.09 -0.57
C LEU A 62 10.71 5.54 0.87
N ASP A 63 11.77 6.32 1.04
CA ASP A 63 12.11 6.98 2.30
C ASP A 63 11.15 8.14 2.55
N VAL A 64 9.98 7.80 3.08
CA VAL A 64 8.91 8.74 3.43
C VAL A 64 8.46 8.47 4.85
N HIS A 65 8.44 9.52 5.66
CA HIS A 65 7.91 9.43 7.02
C HIS A 65 6.39 9.36 7.00
N THR A 66 5.84 8.61 7.96
CA THR A 66 4.41 8.64 8.26
C THR A 66 3.99 10.05 8.67
N HIS A 67 2.87 10.53 8.11
CA HIS A 67 2.26 11.76 8.59
C HIS A 67 1.82 11.57 10.04
N VAL A 68 2.36 12.38 10.94
CA VAL A 68 1.88 12.43 12.32
C VAL A 68 0.44 12.93 12.28
N MET A 69 -0.51 12.08 12.70
CA MET A 69 -1.88 12.52 12.94
C MET A 69 -1.84 13.59 14.04
N SER A 70 -2.33 14.80 13.74
CA SER A 70 -2.49 15.80 14.78
C SER A 70 -3.51 15.30 15.82
N ALA A 71 -3.32 15.67 17.10
CA ALA A 71 -4.29 15.35 18.15
C ALA A 71 -5.72 15.82 17.80
N LYS A 72 -5.83 16.91 17.04
CA LYS A 72 -7.11 17.42 16.53
C LYS A 72 -7.75 16.47 15.52
N ASN A 73 -6.98 15.91 14.59
CA ASN A 73 -7.51 14.95 13.62
C ASN A 73 -7.88 13.64 14.32
N ALA A 74 -7.06 13.18 15.26
CA ALA A 74 -7.37 12.00 16.07
C ALA A 74 -8.67 12.18 16.88
N TYR A 75 -8.88 13.35 17.46
CA TYR A 75 -10.14 13.68 18.14
C TYR A 75 -11.31 13.64 17.16
N LEU A 76 -11.23 14.36 16.02
CA LEU A 76 -12.31 14.42 15.02
C LEU A 76 -12.68 13.04 14.46
N ASP A 77 -11.73 12.13 14.29
CA ASP A 77 -11.99 10.77 13.83
C ASP A 77 -12.63 9.87 14.90
N SER A 78 -12.57 10.28 16.18
CA SER A 78 -13.11 9.51 17.32
C SER A 78 -14.53 9.90 17.75
N VAL A 79 -15.06 11.02 17.25
CA VAL A 79 -16.39 11.57 17.63
C VAL A 79 -17.46 11.27 16.59
#